data_AF-A0A1I1S9C2-F1
#
_entry.id   AF-A0A1I1S9C2-F1
#
_cell.length_a   1.000
_cell.length_b   1.000
_cell.length_c   1.000
_cell.angle_alpha   90.00
_cell.angle_beta   90.00
_cell.angle_gamma   90.00
#
_symmetry.space_group_name_H-M   'P 1'
#
loop_
_entity.id
_entity.type
_entity.pdbx_description
1 polymer ?
#
loop_
_entity_poly.entity_id
_entity_poly.type
_entity_poly.pdbx_seq_one_letter_code
_entity_poly.pdbx_strand_id
1 'polypeptide(L)'
;MAKKKCGICGKELGFWDNKMPLKDGVICYPCLFNKGNFYGGADQRHMNGFLNSHTAAEIKELMDNPVKLETIKRKVAPVNHHHHKPIAQCAFCEQDIYKNDAPLNFKDSTYVCLDCAAKYRATKAYNWASEHTIEDFKESINQKVDFNDINFKKAQKELKEIEDEKLKKKAEKEKRKQEQAAIKAESVYYGGYYFDIDKRKIYANTAFHGIEFFVNADEIVSYRVNEKGHDKNKHHVFTRAAVGAIIAGPAGAVIAGTTGGKINEYIDELGVIINLTDGSNFEVSLLNAKNNKADGFFVRHAYSELNHVIAILDGWKATEKVVEDTKDNTDAPAEIRRYKQLMDDGIITQEEFEAKKKQLLGL
;
A
#
# COMPACT_ATOMS: atom_id res chain seq x y z
N MET A 1 0.59 -57.85 61.76
CA MET A 1 1.44 -57.94 60.55
C MET A 1 2.59 -56.96 60.69
N ALA A 2 3.85 -57.40 60.54
CA ALA A 2 5.00 -56.51 60.62
C ALA A 2 4.94 -55.46 59.49
N LYS A 3 5.06 -54.18 59.82
CA LYS A 3 5.12 -53.11 58.82
C LYS A 3 6.44 -53.22 58.06
N LYS A 4 6.40 -53.25 56.73
CA LYS A 4 7.61 -53.22 55.89
C LYS A 4 8.09 -51.77 55.76
N LYS A 5 9.40 -51.52 55.72
CA LYS A 5 9.95 -50.18 55.48
C LYS A 5 10.31 -50.01 54.01
N CYS A 6 10.08 -48.81 53.47
CA CYS A 6 10.53 -48.45 52.13
C CYS A 6 12.07 -48.48 52.04
N GLY A 7 12.63 -49.23 51.11
CA GLY A 7 14.08 -49.35 50.91
C GLY A 7 14.78 -48.05 50.47
N ILE A 8 14.01 -47.03 50.05
CA ILE A 8 14.56 -45.74 49.61
C ILE A 8 14.44 -44.66 50.69
N CYS A 9 13.24 -44.45 51.22
CA CYS A 9 12.98 -43.35 52.17
C CYS A 9 12.79 -43.79 53.63
N GLY A 10 12.83 -45.09 53.93
CA GLY A 10 12.67 -45.63 55.28
C GLY A 10 11.26 -45.55 55.87
N LYS A 11 10.28 -44.95 55.16
CA LYS A 11 8.89 -44.85 55.62
C LYS A 11 8.30 -46.23 55.93
N GLU A 12 7.65 -46.37 57.08
CA GLU A 12 6.86 -47.57 57.41
C GLU A 12 5.62 -47.66 56.52
N LEU A 13 5.42 -48.82 55.89
CA LEU A 13 4.33 -49.11 54.99
C LEU A 13 3.42 -50.16 55.60
N GLY A 14 2.17 -49.77 55.83
CA GLY A 14 1.08 -50.64 56.26
C GLY A 14 0.56 -51.51 55.13
N PHE A 15 -0.49 -52.27 55.46
CA PHE A 15 -1.14 -53.18 54.52
C PHE A 15 -1.74 -52.43 53.31
N TRP A 16 -2.46 -51.33 53.58
CA TRP A 16 -3.15 -50.49 52.60
C TRP A 16 -2.23 -49.52 51.83
N ASP A 17 -0.95 -49.44 52.19
CA ASP A 17 -0.02 -48.58 51.47
C ASP A 17 0.40 -49.21 50.14
N ASN A 18 0.25 -48.43 49.06
CA ASN A 18 0.73 -48.75 47.73
C ASN A 18 2.26 -48.84 47.72
N LYS A 19 2.75 -50.02 47.35
CA LYS A 19 4.17 -50.38 47.37
C LYS A 19 4.48 -51.34 46.23
N MET A 20 5.70 -51.26 45.73
CA MET A 20 6.21 -52.15 44.70
C MET A 20 7.25 -53.10 45.33
N PRO A 21 7.21 -54.41 45.04
CA PRO A 21 8.25 -55.31 45.47
C PRO A 21 9.59 -54.97 44.80
N LEU A 22 10.66 -55.19 45.53
CA LEU A 22 12.04 -55.21 45.06
C LEU A 22 12.64 -56.58 45.40
N LYS A 23 13.81 -56.90 44.84
CA LYS A 23 14.50 -58.17 45.11
C LYS A 23 14.77 -58.40 46.60
N ASP A 24 15.10 -57.34 47.34
CA ASP A 24 15.49 -57.37 48.75
C ASP A 24 14.54 -56.58 49.68
N GLY A 25 13.39 -56.11 49.18
CA GLY A 25 12.53 -55.25 49.97
C GLY A 25 11.29 -54.73 49.24
N VAL A 26 10.88 -53.51 49.60
CA VAL A 26 9.76 -52.81 48.96
C VAL A 26 10.10 -51.33 48.79
N ILE A 27 9.55 -50.72 47.74
CA ILE A 27 9.60 -49.27 47.53
C ILE A 27 8.20 -48.68 47.56
N CYS A 28 8.04 -47.52 48.20
CA CYS A 28 6.75 -46.83 48.24
C CYS A 28 6.49 -46.08 46.93
N TYR A 29 5.22 -45.96 46.54
CA TYR A 29 4.84 -45.26 45.31
C TYR A 29 5.36 -43.81 45.24
N PRO A 30 5.35 -43.00 46.31
CA PRO A 30 5.92 -41.66 46.24
C PRO A 30 7.41 -41.63 45.85
N CYS A 31 8.22 -42.60 46.30
CA CYS A 31 9.62 -42.67 45.86
C CYS A 31 9.72 -43.08 44.40
N LEU A 32 8.83 -43.97 43.95
CA LEU A 32 8.85 -44.52 42.62
C LEU A 32 8.33 -43.56 41.54
N PHE A 33 7.21 -42.88 41.81
CA PHE A 33 6.56 -41.95 40.87
C PHE A 33 7.13 -40.54 40.98
N ASN A 34 7.25 -40.00 42.19
CA ASN A 34 7.54 -38.57 42.36
C ASN A 34 9.04 -38.31 42.43
N LYS A 35 9.79 -39.13 43.19
CA LYS A 35 11.24 -38.94 43.33
C LYS A 35 12.03 -39.56 42.18
N GLY A 36 11.64 -40.75 41.72
CA GLY A 36 12.36 -41.49 40.70
C GLY A 36 11.77 -41.42 39.30
N ASN A 37 10.49 -41.01 39.14
CA ASN A 37 9.79 -40.98 37.86
C ASN A 37 9.93 -42.27 37.02
N PHE A 38 9.94 -43.46 37.63
CA PHE A 38 10.29 -44.72 36.91
C PHE A 38 9.32 -45.10 35.78
N TYR A 39 8.11 -44.56 35.77
CA TYR A 39 7.07 -44.86 34.78
C TYR A 39 6.84 -43.75 33.75
N GLY A 40 7.48 -42.59 33.89
CA GLY A 40 7.36 -41.52 32.89
C GLY A 40 7.89 -42.00 31.55
N GLY A 41 6.99 -42.17 30.57
CA GLY A 41 7.33 -42.63 29.22
C GLY A 41 7.75 -44.11 29.12
N ALA A 42 7.50 -44.94 30.13
CA ALA A 42 7.92 -46.35 30.14
C ALA A 42 6.73 -47.29 30.34
N ASP A 43 6.73 -48.46 29.69
CA ASP A 43 5.68 -49.47 29.92
C ASP A 43 5.70 -49.97 31.37
N GLN A 44 4.53 -49.90 32.02
CA GLN A 44 4.40 -50.20 33.43
C GLN A 44 4.67 -51.67 33.75
N ARG A 45 4.33 -52.63 32.87
CA ARG A 45 4.52 -54.06 33.16
C ARG A 45 5.99 -54.44 33.09
N HIS A 46 6.71 -53.97 32.08
CA HIS A 46 8.13 -54.24 31.94
C HIS A 46 8.94 -53.54 33.03
N MET A 47 8.60 -52.28 33.36
CA MET A 47 9.21 -51.60 34.50
C MET A 47 8.91 -52.32 35.81
N ASN A 48 7.72 -52.89 35.98
CA ASN A 48 7.41 -53.68 37.16
C ASN A 48 8.30 -54.93 37.28
N GLY A 49 8.54 -55.63 36.17
CA GLY A 49 9.46 -56.77 36.12
C GLY A 49 10.92 -56.39 36.42
N PHE A 50 11.35 -55.24 35.93
CA PHE A 50 12.67 -54.67 36.25
C PHE A 50 12.80 -54.37 37.75
N LEU A 51 11.86 -53.62 38.32
CA LEU A 51 11.89 -53.22 39.73
C LEU A 51 11.88 -54.44 40.66
N ASN A 52 11.07 -55.46 40.34
CA ASN A 52 11.01 -56.70 41.12
C ASN A 52 12.34 -57.48 41.13
N SER A 53 13.19 -57.32 40.11
CA SER A 53 14.46 -58.06 39.99
C SER A 53 15.68 -57.31 40.53
N HIS A 54 15.53 -56.05 40.97
CA HIS A 54 16.63 -55.22 41.46
C HIS A 54 16.49 -54.91 42.95
N THR A 55 17.62 -54.69 43.59
CA THR A 55 17.73 -54.32 45.02
C THR A 55 17.43 -52.84 45.25
N ALA A 56 17.08 -52.48 46.48
CA ALA A 56 16.85 -51.08 46.84
C ALA A 56 18.08 -50.19 46.60
N ALA A 57 19.29 -50.72 46.76
CA ALA A 57 20.54 -50.00 46.50
C ALA A 57 20.72 -49.68 45.00
N GLU A 58 20.51 -50.67 44.13
CA GLU A 58 20.57 -50.49 42.67
C GLU A 58 19.50 -49.49 42.18
N ILE A 59 18.28 -49.60 42.70
CA ILE A 59 17.20 -48.64 42.37
C ILE A 59 17.54 -47.23 42.84
N LYS A 60 18.16 -47.08 44.00
CA LYS A 60 18.60 -45.77 44.51
C LYS A 60 19.68 -45.15 43.63
N GLU A 61 20.66 -45.92 43.19
CA GLU A 61 21.70 -45.44 42.26
C GLU A 61 21.09 -44.91 40.95
N LEU A 62 20.03 -45.56 40.46
CA LEU A 62 19.29 -45.09 39.28
C LEU A 62 18.48 -43.83 39.54
N MET A 63 17.89 -43.69 40.73
CA MET A 63 17.19 -42.45 41.13
C MET A 63 18.15 -41.25 41.17
N ASP A 64 19.38 -41.49 41.61
CA ASP A 64 20.40 -40.45 41.73
C ASP A 64 21.08 -40.15 40.38
N ASN A 65 20.81 -40.94 39.32
CA ASN A 65 21.34 -40.75 37.97
C ASN A 65 20.22 -40.78 36.90
N PRO A 66 19.54 -39.64 36.64
CA PRO A 66 18.39 -39.58 35.75
C PRO A 66 18.71 -39.97 34.30
N VAL A 67 19.93 -39.69 33.82
CA VAL A 67 20.35 -40.06 32.45
C VAL A 67 20.46 -41.58 32.29
N LYS A 68 21.06 -42.26 33.28
CA LYS A 68 21.19 -43.71 33.30
C LYS A 68 19.81 -44.38 33.46
N LEU A 69 18.94 -43.79 34.27
CA LEU A 69 17.57 -44.26 34.43
C LEU A 69 16.76 -44.15 33.13
N GLU A 70 16.80 -43.03 32.42
CA GLU A 70 16.15 -42.89 31.12
C GLU A 70 16.69 -43.90 30.09
N THR A 71 17.99 -44.15 30.09
CA THR A 71 18.61 -45.18 29.23
C THR A 71 18.06 -46.58 29.53
N ILE A 72 17.89 -46.92 30.81
CA ILE A 72 17.32 -48.20 31.24
C ILE A 72 15.85 -48.31 30.91
N LYS A 73 15.05 -47.25 31.11
CA LYS A 73 13.65 -47.22 30.70
C LYS A 73 13.50 -47.51 29.21
N ARG A 74 14.33 -46.87 28.36
CA ARG A 74 14.34 -47.11 26.91
C ARG A 74 14.71 -48.56 26.56
N LYS A 75 15.63 -49.18 27.30
CA LYS A 75 16.09 -50.55 27.07
C LYS A 75 15.11 -51.62 27.56
N VAL A 76 14.53 -51.41 28.75
CA VAL A 76 13.78 -52.44 29.48
C VAL A 76 12.27 -52.28 29.29
N ALA A 77 11.79 -51.05 29.12
CA ALA A 77 10.39 -50.72 28.99
C ALA A 77 10.19 -49.60 27.94
N PRO A 78 10.59 -49.83 26.68
CA PRO A 78 10.38 -48.86 25.61
C PRO A 78 8.91 -48.43 25.59
N VAL A 79 8.65 -47.17 25.25
CA VAL A 79 7.28 -46.66 25.00
C VAL A 79 6.56 -47.71 24.16
N ASN A 80 5.40 -48.18 24.61
CA ASN A 80 4.66 -49.23 23.90
C ASN A 80 4.23 -48.74 22.51
N HIS A 81 5.09 -48.95 21.52
CA HIS A 81 4.72 -48.99 20.11
C HIS A 81 4.29 -50.42 19.77
N HIS A 82 3.34 -50.98 20.54
CA HIS A 82 2.79 -52.29 20.23
C HIS A 82 2.22 -52.23 18.81
N HIS A 83 2.92 -52.85 17.85
CA HIS A 83 2.58 -53.01 16.43
C HIS A 83 3.02 -51.92 15.43
N HIS A 84 3.93 -50.99 15.78
CA HIS A 84 4.44 -50.01 14.79
C HIS A 84 5.93 -50.20 14.48
N LYS A 85 6.26 -50.38 13.19
CA LYS A 85 7.64 -50.36 12.70
C LYS A 85 8.21 -48.94 12.81
N PRO A 86 9.52 -48.77 13.11
CA PRO A 86 10.19 -47.48 13.02
C PRO A 86 9.98 -46.88 11.62
N ILE A 87 9.77 -45.57 11.57
CA ILE A 87 9.64 -44.85 10.29
C ILE A 87 11.00 -44.43 9.74
N ALA A 88 11.99 -44.18 10.61
CA ALA A 88 13.35 -43.79 10.25
C ALA A 88 14.29 -43.92 11.46
N GLN A 89 15.58 -43.70 11.24
CA GLN A 89 16.57 -43.49 12.30
C GLN A 89 16.97 -42.02 12.35
N CYS A 90 17.26 -41.53 13.56
CA CYS A 90 17.72 -40.16 13.76
C CYS A 90 19.08 -39.94 13.09
N ALA A 91 19.19 -38.89 12.27
CA ALA A 91 20.42 -38.55 11.55
C ALA A 91 21.63 -38.16 12.42
N PHE A 92 21.45 -37.98 13.74
CA PHE A 92 22.52 -37.60 14.68
C PHE A 92 22.89 -38.68 15.70
N CYS A 93 21.90 -39.44 16.18
CA CYS A 93 22.11 -40.42 17.25
C CYS A 93 21.70 -41.84 16.86
N GLU A 94 21.25 -42.04 15.61
CA GLU A 94 20.84 -43.33 15.05
C GLU A 94 19.69 -44.02 15.79
N GLN A 95 19.08 -43.34 16.76
CA GLN A 95 17.93 -43.86 17.49
C GLN A 95 16.73 -44.00 16.54
N ASP A 96 16.05 -45.15 16.63
CA ASP A 96 14.79 -45.40 15.92
C ASP A 96 13.73 -44.34 16.28
N ILE A 97 13.05 -43.84 15.24
CA ILE A 97 11.99 -42.84 15.32
C ILE A 97 10.68 -43.49 14.90
N TYR A 98 9.63 -43.27 15.70
CA TYR A 98 8.28 -43.74 15.43
C TYR A 98 7.35 -42.59 15.06
N LYS A 99 6.22 -42.93 14.45
CA LYS A 99 5.23 -41.95 13.92
C LYS A 99 4.74 -40.93 14.95
N ASN A 100 4.72 -41.29 16.24
CA ASN A 100 4.19 -40.45 17.32
C ASN A 100 5.29 -39.66 18.06
N ASP A 101 6.56 -39.76 17.64
CA ASP A 101 7.68 -39.15 18.36
C ASP A 101 7.89 -37.67 18.01
N ALA A 102 7.04 -37.11 17.14
CA ALA A 102 7.10 -35.72 16.65
C ALA A 102 8.53 -35.26 16.26
N PRO A 103 9.24 -36.02 15.41
CA PRO A 103 10.59 -35.66 14.98
C PRO A 103 10.59 -34.39 14.13
N LEU A 104 11.74 -33.73 14.02
CA LEU A 104 11.96 -32.78 12.92
C LEU A 104 12.10 -33.59 11.63
N ASN A 105 11.24 -33.30 10.66
CA ASN A 105 11.27 -33.89 9.33
C ASN A 105 11.83 -32.86 8.34
N PHE A 106 12.89 -33.24 7.64
CA PHE A 106 13.60 -32.38 6.71
C PHE A 106 13.12 -32.57 5.28
N LYS A 107 13.39 -31.59 4.42
CA LYS A 107 13.01 -31.60 2.99
C LYS A 107 13.57 -32.80 2.23
N ASP A 108 14.74 -33.29 2.63
CA ASP A 108 15.42 -34.45 2.07
C ASP A 108 14.93 -35.80 2.65
N SER A 109 13.79 -35.80 3.37
CA SER A 109 13.20 -36.98 4.03
C SER A 109 14.10 -37.57 5.12
N THR A 110 15.02 -36.79 5.68
CA THR A 110 15.77 -37.16 6.88
C THR A 110 15.03 -36.72 8.14
N TYR A 111 15.35 -37.38 9.26
CA TYR A 111 14.65 -37.15 10.52
C TYR A 111 15.63 -36.92 11.66
N VAL A 112 15.27 -35.99 12.56
CA VAL A 112 16.01 -35.73 13.80
C VAL A 112 15.07 -35.89 14.98
N CYS A 113 15.46 -36.72 15.94
CA CYS A 113 14.65 -36.96 17.14
C CYS A 113 14.55 -35.70 18.02
N LEU A 114 13.51 -35.64 18.85
CA LEU A 114 13.25 -34.48 19.71
C LEU A 114 14.42 -34.15 20.65
N ASP A 115 15.14 -35.17 21.15
CA ASP A 115 16.31 -35.00 22.02
C ASP A 115 17.46 -34.28 21.28
N CYS A 116 17.76 -34.71 20.05
CA CYS A 116 18.77 -34.07 19.22
C CYS A 116 18.34 -32.66 18.82
N ALA A 117 17.06 -32.45 18.50
CA ALA A 117 16.51 -31.12 18.25
C ALA A 117 16.65 -30.20 19.49
N ALA A 118 16.37 -30.71 20.70
CA ALA A 118 16.52 -29.97 21.94
C ALA A 118 17.97 -29.58 22.24
N LYS A 119 18.93 -30.49 21.99
CA LYS A 119 20.36 -30.22 22.12
C LYS A 119 20.80 -28.99 21.32
N TYR A 120 20.19 -28.77 20.16
CA TYR A 120 20.51 -27.66 19.26
C TYR A 120 19.46 -26.52 19.27
N ARG A 121 18.61 -26.46 20.30
CA ARG A 121 17.55 -25.43 20.46
C ARG A 121 16.63 -25.33 19.23
N ALA A 122 16.30 -26.47 18.63
CA ALA A 122 15.49 -26.60 17.41
C ALA A 122 14.14 -27.28 17.64
N THR A 123 13.67 -27.37 18.88
CA THR A 123 12.38 -28.01 19.22
C THR A 123 11.16 -27.36 18.56
N LYS A 124 11.26 -26.11 18.10
CA LYS A 124 10.17 -25.40 17.40
C LYS A 124 10.44 -25.20 15.90
N ALA A 125 11.47 -25.85 15.37
CA ALA A 125 11.98 -25.62 14.02
C ALA A 125 11.23 -26.41 12.93
N TYR A 126 10.00 -26.89 13.18
CA TYR A 126 9.27 -27.76 12.25
C TYR A 126 9.12 -27.17 10.84
N ASN A 127 8.69 -25.91 10.75
CA ASN A 127 8.53 -25.22 9.45
C ASN A 127 9.88 -25.02 8.75
N TRP A 128 10.90 -24.61 9.52
CA TRP A 128 12.24 -24.43 8.98
C TRP A 128 12.80 -25.75 8.44
N ALA A 129 12.72 -26.83 9.24
CA ALA A 129 13.16 -28.17 8.83
C ALA A 129 12.44 -28.64 7.56
N SER A 130 11.13 -28.42 7.44
CA SER A 130 10.38 -28.83 6.25
C SER A 130 10.83 -28.16 4.94
N GLU A 131 11.54 -27.03 5.03
CA GLU A 131 12.04 -26.26 3.88
C GLU A 131 13.53 -26.49 3.60
N HIS A 132 14.26 -27.14 4.53
CA HIS A 132 15.73 -27.27 4.51
C HIS A 132 16.18 -28.73 4.61
N THR A 133 17.44 -29.00 4.26
CA THR A 133 18.08 -30.33 4.33
C THR A 133 18.79 -30.56 5.66
N ILE A 134 19.22 -31.80 5.94
CA ILE A 134 20.01 -32.09 7.12
C ILE A 134 21.38 -31.40 7.12
N GLU A 135 21.97 -31.18 5.93
CA GLU A 135 23.25 -30.49 5.81
C GLU A 135 23.10 -28.99 6.10
N ASP A 136 22.02 -28.35 5.64
CA ASP A 136 21.69 -26.97 6.02
C ASP A 136 21.54 -26.83 7.56
N PHE A 137 20.98 -27.85 8.22
CA PHE A 137 20.82 -27.88 9.66
C PHE A 137 22.17 -28.00 10.38
N LYS A 138 23.04 -28.89 9.92
CA LYS A 138 24.41 -29.02 10.45
C LYS A 138 25.20 -27.72 10.28
N GLU A 139 25.11 -27.06 9.13
CA GLU A 139 25.75 -25.77 8.89
C GLU A 139 25.22 -24.69 9.84
N SER A 140 23.90 -24.60 9.99
CA SER A 140 23.25 -23.63 10.87
C SER A 140 23.57 -23.86 12.36
N ILE A 141 23.76 -25.12 12.78
CA ILE A 141 24.27 -25.47 14.11
C ILE A 141 25.70 -24.93 14.30
N ASN A 142 26.57 -25.08 13.31
CA ASN A 142 27.94 -24.56 13.36
C ASN A 142 27.96 -23.03 13.48
N GLN A 143 26.99 -22.36 12.85
CA GLN A 143 26.79 -20.91 12.95
C GLN A 143 26.10 -20.45 14.25
N LYS A 144 25.80 -21.37 15.18
CA LYS A 144 25.15 -21.10 16.48
C LYS A 144 23.77 -20.44 16.35
N VAL A 145 23.03 -20.77 15.31
CA VAL A 145 21.67 -20.26 15.09
C VAL A 145 20.73 -20.75 16.20
N ASP A 146 19.93 -19.85 16.78
CA ASP A 146 18.84 -20.20 17.71
C ASP A 146 17.54 -20.41 16.92
N PHE A 147 17.24 -21.66 16.58
CA PHE A 147 16.08 -22.03 15.77
C PHE A 147 14.75 -21.78 16.46
N ASN A 148 14.74 -21.67 17.79
CA ASN A 148 13.54 -21.28 18.53
C ASN A 148 13.22 -19.77 18.38
N ASP A 149 14.16 -18.97 17.85
CA ASP A 149 14.05 -17.51 17.65
C ASP A 149 13.88 -17.10 16.17
N ILE A 150 14.17 -18.00 15.21
CA ILE A 150 14.05 -17.71 13.75
C ILE A 150 12.64 -17.27 13.37
N ASN A 151 11.61 -17.97 13.87
CA ASN A 151 10.21 -17.65 13.57
C ASN A 151 9.79 -16.29 14.18
N PHE A 152 10.39 -15.89 15.30
CA PHE A 152 10.10 -14.61 15.96
C PHE A 152 10.70 -13.44 15.18
N LYS A 153 11.95 -13.57 14.71
CA LYS A 153 12.61 -12.55 13.89
C LYS A 153 11.95 -12.35 12.52
N LYS A 154 11.53 -13.44 11.87
CA LYS A 154 10.79 -13.35 10.59
C LYS A 154 9.46 -12.61 10.78
N ALA A 155 8.69 -12.96 11.80
CA ALA A 155 7.42 -12.29 12.11
C ALA A 155 7.60 -10.79 12.44
N GLN A 156 8.64 -10.42 13.20
CA GLN A 156 8.94 -9.00 13.49
C GLN A 156 9.29 -8.20 12.23
N LYS A 157 10.04 -8.79 11.30
CA LYS A 157 10.39 -8.14 10.04
C LYS A 157 9.14 -7.90 9.18
N GLU A 158 8.29 -8.92 9.03
CA GLU A 158 7.03 -8.82 8.27
C GLU A 158 6.07 -7.77 8.89
N LEU A 159 5.96 -7.73 10.22
CA LEU A 159 5.18 -6.71 10.93
C LEU A 159 5.69 -5.28 10.67
N LYS A 160 7.01 -5.09 10.71
CA LYS A 160 7.64 -3.79 10.43
C LYS A 160 7.43 -3.33 8.99
N GLU A 161 7.55 -4.25 8.03
CA GLU A 161 7.29 -3.95 6.62
C GLU A 161 5.84 -3.51 6.38
N ILE A 162 4.87 -4.16 7.05
CA ILE A 162 3.46 -3.78 7.01
C ILE A 162 3.22 -2.40 7.65
N GLU A 163 3.87 -2.09 8.77
CA GLU A 163 3.77 -0.78 9.42
C GLU A 163 4.37 0.33 8.56
N ASP A 164 5.54 0.10 7.97
CA ASP A 164 6.20 1.03 7.06
C ASP A 164 5.34 1.30 5.82
N GLU A 165 4.69 0.27 5.25
CA GLU A 165 3.77 0.43 4.12
C GLU A 165 2.53 1.26 4.50
N LYS A 166 1.95 1.02 5.68
CA LYS A 166 0.82 1.80 6.19
C LYS A 166 1.19 3.26 6.42
N LEU A 167 2.38 3.52 6.96
CA LEU A 167 2.89 4.87 7.18
C LEU A 167 3.10 5.61 5.85
N LYS A 168 3.68 4.95 4.85
CA LYS A 168 3.83 5.51 3.50
C LYS A 168 2.50 5.89 2.88
N LYS A 169 1.51 4.99 2.91
CA LYS A 169 0.15 5.25 2.40
C LYS A 169 -0.53 6.41 3.12
N LYS A 170 -0.33 6.53 4.43
CA LYS A 170 -0.87 7.65 5.22
C LYS A 170 -0.22 8.98 4.83
N ALA A 171 1.11 9.02 4.73
CA ALA A 171 1.85 10.22 4.35
C ALA A 171 1.48 10.69 2.93
N GLU A 172 1.33 9.77 1.97
CA GLU A 172 0.90 10.09 0.61
C GLU A 172 -0.51 10.70 0.58
N LYS A 173 -1.44 10.14 1.37
CA LYS A 173 -2.80 10.67 1.50
C LYS A 173 -2.82 12.07 2.10
N GLU A 174 -2.00 12.33 3.12
CA GLU A 174 -1.87 13.65 3.74
C GLU A 174 -1.26 14.67 2.77
N LYS A 175 -0.21 14.28 2.03
CA LYS A 175 0.40 15.11 0.99
C LYS A 175 -0.62 15.49 -0.08
N ARG A 176 -1.36 14.51 -0.62
CA ARG A 176 -2.43 14.76 -1.61
C ARG A 176 -3.51 15.70 -1.07
N LYS A 177 -3.88 15.58 0.20
CA LYS A 177 -4.84 16.49 0.85
C LYS A 177 -4.32 17.92 0.91
N GLN A 178 -3.03 18.11 1.22
CA GLN A 178 -2.39 19.43 1.24
C GLN A 178 -2.32 20.04 -0.16
N GLU A 179 -1.92 19.26 -1.18
CA GLU A 179 -1.89 19.71 -2.58
C GLU A 179 -3.28 20.15 -3.06
N GLN A 180 -4.32 19.36 -2.76
CA GLN A 180 -5.70 19.73 -3.09
C GLN A 180 -6.17 20.99 -2.35
N ALA A 181 -5.74 21.18 -1.10
CA ALA A 181 -6.07 22.39 -0.33
C ALA A 181 -5.38 23.64 -0.91
N ALA A 182 -4.11 23.51 -1.34
CA ALA A 182 -3.39 24.60 -1.99
C ALA A 182 -4.06 25.01 -3.31
N ILE A 183 -4.40 24.04 -4.16
CA ILE A 183 -5.12 24.33 -5.43
C ILE A 183 -6.43 25.09 -5.15
N LYS A 184 -7.21 24.65 -4.16
CA LYS A 184 -8.47 25.32 -3.79
C LYS A 184 -8.27 26.76 -3.29
N ALA A 185 -7.17 27.03 -2.59
CA ALA A 185 -6.88 28.34 -2.03
C ALA A 185 -6.38 29.34 -3.09
N GLU A 186 -5.67 28.85 -4.10
CA GLU A 186 -5.02 29.67 -5.13
C GLU A 186 -5.82 29.75 -6.44
N SER A 187 -6.94 29.01 -6.55
CA SER A 187 -7.74 28.94 -7.76
C SER A 187 -9.17 29.42 -7.56
N VAL A 188 -9.78 29.93 -8.63
CA VAL A 188 -11.23 30.18 -8.70
C VAL A 188 -11.95 28.96 -9.27
N TYR A 189 -13.17 28.66 -8.82
CA TYR A 189 -13.90 27.45 -9.20
C TYR A 189 -15.13 27.75 -10.06
N TYR A 190 -15.22 27.13 -11.24
CA TYR A 190 -16.35 27.26 -12.16
C TYR A 190 -16.68 25.93 -12.82
N GLY A 191 -17.96 25.55 -12.85
CA GLY A 191 -18.48 24.47 -13.67
C GLY A 191 -17.75 23.12 -13.58
N GLY A 192 -17.21 22.77 -12.41
CA GLY A 192 -16.44 21.53 -12.22
C GLY A 192 -14.92 21.69 -12.22
N TYR A 193 -14.39 22.88 -12.50
CA TYR A 193 -12.96 23.12 -12.72
C TYR A 193 -12.42 24.24 -11.83
N TYR A 194 -11.17 24.09 -11.39
CA TYR A 194 -10.40 25.13 -10.71
C TYR A 194 -9.45 25.80 -11.71
N PHE A 195 -9.50 27.11 -11.80
CA PHE A 195 -8.63 27.94 -12.64
C PHE A 195 -7.60 28.63 -11.75
N ASP A 196 -6.35 28.19 -11.85
CA ASP A 196 -5.20 28.89 -11.27
C ASP A 196 -4.73 29.93 -12.30
N ILE A 197 -5.17 31.17 -12.09
CA ILE A 197 -4.99 32.27 -13.05
C ILE A 197 -3.50 32.59 -13.21
N ASP A 198 -2.77 32.63 -12.10
CA ASP A 198 -1.35 33.00 -12.04
C ASP A 198 -0.45 31.91 -12.65
N LYS A 199 -0.69 30.64 -12.29
CA LYS A 199 0.06 29.52 -12.86
C LYS A 199 -0.41 29.12 -14.25
N ARG A 200 -1.51 29.71 -14.74
CA ARG A 200 -2.13 29.43 -16.05
C ARG A 200 -2.48 27.96 -16.22
N LYS A 201 -3.15 27.38 -15.21
CA LYS A 201 -3.51 25.96 -15.16
C LYS A 201 -4.99 25.77 -14.83
N ILE A 202 -5.57 24.73 -15.41
CA ILE A 202 -6.90 24.25 -15.07
C ILE A 202 -6.78 22.88 -14.41
N TYR A 203 -7.50 22.68 -13.31
CA TYR A 203 -7.62 21.42 -12.60
C TYR A 203 -9.08 20.94 -12.61
N ALA A 204 -9.31 19.66 -12.89
CA ALA A 204 -10.64 19.07 -12.88
C ALA A 204 -11.00 18.56 -11.48
N ASN A 205 -12.22 18.84 -11.01
CA ASN A 205 -12.73 18.28 -9.77
C ASN A 205 -13.49 16.98 -10.07
N THR A 206 -12.85 15.83 -9.88
CA THR A 206 -13.45 14.52 -10.15
C THR A 206 -14.08 13.93 -8.88
N ALA A 207 -15.24 13.29 -9.02
CA ALA A 207 -15.96 12.70 -7.88
C ALA A 207 -15.18 11.56 -7.19
N PHE A 208 -14.33 10.83 -7.93
CA PHE A 208 -13.63 9.64 -7.44
C PHE A 208 -12.16 9.88 -7.06
N HIS A 209 -11.45 10.74 -7.78
CA HIS A 209 -10.01 10.95 -7.57
C HIS A 209 -9.69 12.32 -6.93
N GLY A 210 -10.69 13.18 -6.76
CA GLY A 210 -10.53 14.54 -6.23
C GLY A 210 -10.03 15.48 -7.32
N ILE A 211 -9.24 16.47 -6.93
CA ILE A 211 -8.68 17.47 -7.86
C ILE A 211 -7.50 16.85 -8.61
N GLU A 212 -7.55 16.89 -9.93
CA GLU A 212 -6.49 16.42 -10.82
C GLU A 212 -6.02 17.54 -11.74
N PHE A 213 -4.72 17.58 -12.01
CA PHE A 213 -4.19 18.45 -13.05
C PHE A 213 -4.81 18.06 -14.39
N PHE A 214 -5.32 19.03 -15.13
CA PHE A 214 -6.12 18.76 -16.31
C PHE A 214 -5.50 19.37 -17.58
N VAL A 215 -5.24 20.67 -17.59
CA VAL A 215 -4.69 21.32 -18.80
C VAL A 215 -3.90 22.59 -18.48
N ASN A 216 -2.83 22.86 -19.22
CA ASN A 216 -2.13 24.15 -19.19
C ASN A 216 -2.75 25.13 -20.21
N ALA A 217 -2.60 26.44 -19.97
CA ALA A 217 -3.19 27.44 -20.86
C ALA A 217 -2.63 27.41 -22.29
N ASP A 218 -1.36 27.03 -22.49
CA ASP A 218 -0.70 26.91 -23.80
C ASP A 218 -1.29 25.78 -24.66
N GLU A 219 -1.99 24.83 -24.05
CA GLU A 219 -2.71 23.77 -24.75
C GLU A 219 -4.07 24.25 -25.28
N ILE A 220 -4.53 25.47 -24.93
CA ILE A 220 -5.82 26.01 -25.32
C ILE A 220 -5.73 26.74 -26.66
N VAL A 221 -6.32 26.17 -27.70
CA VAL A 221 -6.33 26.77 -29.05
C VAL A 221 -7.44 27.81 -29.18
N SER A 222 -8.65 27.44 -28.78
CA SER A 222 -9.84 28.27 -28.96
C SER A 222 -10.90 27.92 -27.94
N TYR A 223 -11.86 28.80 -27.73
CA TYR A 223 -13.02 28.50 -26.92
C TYR A 223 -14.28 29.10 -27.54
N ARG A 224 -15.43 28.51 -27.23
CA ARG A 224 -16.73 28.96 -27.70
C ARG A 224 -17.78 28.90 -26.61
N VAL A 225 -18.75 29.82 -26.65
CA VAL A 225 -19.91 29.76 -25.76
C VAL A 225 -20.89 28.69 -26.27
N ASN A 226 -21.37 27.85 -25.36
CA ASN A 226 -22.49 26.93 -25.57
C ASN A 226 -23.70 27.47 -24.80
N GLU A 227 -24.73 27.91 -25.52
CA GLU A 227 -25.99 28.38 -24.95
C GLU A 227 -27.15 27.66 -25.63
N LYS A 228 -28.06 27.08 -24.84
CA LYS A 228 -29.31 26.48 -25.32
C LYS A 228 -30.47 26.92 -24.45
N GLY A 229 -31.59 27.25 -25.09
CA GLY A 229 -32.82 27.68 -24.42
C GLY A 229 -34.07 27.32 -25.21
N HIS A 230 -35.24 27.58 -24.62
CA HIS A 230 -36.54 27.33 -25.22
C HIS A 230 -37.61 28.35 -24.75
N ASP A 231 -38.75 28.37 -25.45
CA ASP A 231 -39.94 29.16 -25.10
C ASP A 231 -41.10 28.23 -24.71
N LYS A 232 -41.88 28.56 -23.67
CA LYS A 232 -43.01 27.71 -23.24
C LYS A 232 -44.24 27.86 -24.14
N ASN A 233 -44.47 29.02 -24.72
CA ASN A 233 -45.65 29.31 -25.55
C ASN A 233 -45.27 29.50 -27.03
N LYS A 234 -45.52 28.47 -27.86
CA LYS A 234 -45.25 28.50 -29.31
C LYS A 234 -46.13 29.49 -30.11
N HIS A 235 -47.10 30.17 -29.48
CA HIS A 235 -48.07 31.06 -30.13
C HIS A 235 -47.72 32.56 -30.05
N HIS A 236 -46.65 32.96 -29.35
CA HIS A 236 -46.14 34.32 -29.43
C HIS A 236 -45.14 34.45 -30.58
N VAL A 237 -45.31 35.50 -31.38
CA VAL A 237 -44.51 35.86 -32.56
C VAL A 237 -43.11 36.32 -32.14
N PHE A 238 -42.33 35.46 -31.48
CA PHE A 238 -40.90 35.67 -31.24
C PHE A 238 -40.08 34.40 -31.47
N THR A 239 -40.47 33.59 -32.45
CA THR A 239 -39.56 32.57 -33.01
C THR A 239 -38.30 33.26 -33.55
N ARG A 240 -37.12 32.99 -32.96
CA ARG A 240 -35.85 32.75 -33.66
C ARG A 240 -34.89 32.03 -32.71
N ALA A 241 -34.38 30.90 -33.17
CA ALA A 241 -33.21 30.27 -32.63
C ALA A 241 -31.99 31.20 -32.80
N ALA A 242 -31.26 31.42 -31.71
CA ALA A 242 -29.84 31.72 -31.76
C ALA A 242 -29.10 30.46 -31.26
N VAL A 243 -28.88 29.52 -32.17
CA VAL A 243 -27.83 28.51 -32.02
C VAL A 243 -26.62 29.11 -32.69
N GLY A 244 -25.77 29.76 -31.91
CA GLY A 244 -24.53 30.36 -32.39
C GLY A 244 -23.42 30.02 -31.41
N ALA A 245 -22.54 29.10 -31.80
CA ALA A 245 -21.23 29.00 -31.17
C ALA A 245 -20.52 30.35 -31.34
N ILE A 246 -20.47 31.16 -30.29
CA ILE A 246 -19.66 32.37 -30.28
C ILE A 246 -18.20 31.91 -30.17
N ILE A 247 -17.45 31.94 -31.27
CA ILE A 247 -16.01 31.66 -31.26
C ILE A 247 -15.30 32.93 -30.79
N ALA A 248 -14.77 32.91 -29.58
CA ALA A 248 -13.98 34.00 -29.07
C ALA A 248 -12.50 33.76 -29.41
N GLY A 249 -12.02 34.57 -30.35
CA GLY A 249 -10.66 34.65 -30.87
C GLY A 249 -10.36 36.09 -31.31
N PRO A 250 -9.11 36.44 -31.69
CA PRO A 250 -8.46 37.71 -31.33
C PRO A 250 -9.03 39.04 -31.88
N ALA A 251 -10.17 39.07 -32.57
CA ALA A 251 -10.91 40.29 -32.84
C ALA A 251 -12.41 40.00 -32.89
N GLY A 252 -13.09 40.18 -31.75
CA GLY A 252 -14.55 40.32 -31.71
C GLY A 252 -15.30 39.15 -31.07
N ALA A 253 -15.56 39.26 -29.78
CA ALA A 253 -16.72 38.63 -29.16
C ALA A 253 -17.56 39.74 -28.50
N VAL A 254 -18.64 40.15 -29.18
CA VAL A 254 -19.74 40.86 -28.54
C VAL A 254 -20.57 39.79 -27.83
N ILE A 255 -20.56 39.83 -26.50
CA ILE A 255 -21.40 38.99 -25.66
C ILE A 255 -22.86 39.35 -25.99
N ALA A 256 -23.71 38.34 -26.20
CA ALA A 256 -25.13 38.52 -26.46
C ALA A 256 -25.80 39.24 -25.27
N GLY A 257 -25.78 40.56 -25.38
CA GLY A 257 -26.44 41.57 -24.55
C GLY A 257 -26.48 42.93 -25.26
N THR A 258 -25.78 43.10 -26.40
CA THR A 258 -25.77 44.36 -27.17
C THR A 258 -25.98 44.21 -28.69
N THR A 259 -26.00 43.00 -29.26
CA THR A 259 -26.50 42.81 -30.64
C THR A 259 -27.99 42.49 -30.57
N GLY A 260 -28.87 43.38 -31.03
CA GLY A 260 -30.33 43.32 -30.93
C GLY A 260 -31.04 42.15 -31.63
N GLY A 261 -30.71 40.91 -31.27
CA GLY A 261 -31.40 39.66 -31.60
C GLY A 261 -32.27 39.14 -30.43
N LYS A 262 -33.26 38.30 -30.73
CA LYS A 262 -34.30 37.82 -29.79
C LYS A 262 -33.70 36.99 -28.63
N ILE A 263 -34.28 37.12 -27.42
CA ILE A 263 -33.88 36.46 -26.16
C ILE A 263 -34.87 35.30 -25.89
N ASN A 264 -34.39 34.11 -25.51
CA ASN A 264 -35.25 32.98 -25.11
C ASN A 264 -36.01 33.31 -23.81
N GLU A 265 -37.23 32.77 -23.63
CA GLU A 265 -37.93 32.86 -22.34
C GLU A 265 -37.21 32.03 -21.25
N TYR A 266 -36.61 30.90 -21.63
CA TYR A 266 -35.86 30.01 -20.74
C TYR A 266 -34.49 29.63 -21.31
N ILE A 267 -33.50 29.49 -20.43
CA ILE A 267 -32.16 28.97 -20.71
C ILE A 267 -32.01 27.62 -20.00
N ASP A 268 -31.64 26.59 -20.76
CA ASP A 268 -31.49 25.22 -20.27
C ASP A 268 -30.02 24.81 -20.10
N GLU A 269 -29.13 25.34 -20.96
CA GLU A 269 -27.70 25.07 -20.93
C GLU A 269 -26.92 26.37 -21.16
N LEU A 270 -25.89 26.61 -20.35
CA LEU A 270 -24.92 27.68 -20.53
C LEU A 270 -23.52 27.21 -20.10
N GLY A 271 -22.52 27.42 -20.95
CA GLY A 271 -21.15 27.02 -20.65
C GLY A 271 -20.14 27.50 -21.69
N VAL A 272 -18.87 27.15 -21.46
CA VAL A 272 -17.77 27.41 -22.41
C VAL A 272 -17.17 26.08 -22.84
N ILE A 273 -17.16 25.83 -24.14
CA ILE A 273 -16.42 24.71 -24.71
C ILE A 273 -15.03 25.18 -25.10
N ILE A 274 -14.00 24.58 -24.50
CA ILE A 274 -12.60 24.88 -24.72
C ILE A 274 -12.01 23.78 -25.60
N ASN A 275 -11.39 24.15 -26.72
CA ASN A 275 -10.75 23.24 -27.66
C ASN A 275 -9.23 23.25 -27.45
N LEU A 276 -8.63 22.07 -27.44
CA LEU A 276 -7.22 21.84 -27.14
C LEU A 276 -6.38 21.55 -28.39
N THR A 277 -5.07 21.65 -28.23
CA THR A 277 -4.08 21.42 -29.30
C THR A 277 -4.10 20.00 -29.85
N ASP A 278 -4.50 19.01 -29.05
CA ASP A 278 -4.64 17.61 -29.45
C ASP A 278 -5.94 17.32 -30.22
N GLY A 279 -6.77 18.34 -30.44
CA GLY A 279 -8.06 18.24 -31.11
C GLY A 279 -9.21 17.82 -30.19
N SER A 280 -8.95 17.53 -28.93
CA SER A 280 -9.99 17.27 -27.93
C SER A 280 -10.65 18.58 -27.46
N ASN A 281 -11.78 18.46 -26.78
CA ASN A 281 -12.44 19.59 -26.14
C ASN A 281 -13.17 19.15 -24.86
N PHE A 282 -13.39 20.11 -23.98
CA PHE A 282 -14.19 19.94 -22.77
C PHE A 282 -15.07 21.16 -22.53
N GLU A 283 -16.15 20.97 -21.78
CA GLU A 283 -17.10 22.04 -21.44
C GLU A 283 -17.01 22.40 -19.96
N VAL A 284 -16.84 23.69 -19.70
CA VAL A 284 -17.07 24.32 -18.39
C VAL A 284 -18.56 24.64 -18.31
N SER A 285 -19.34 23.71 -17.76
CA SER A 285 -20.81 23.83 -17.69
C SER A 285 -21.22 24.67 -16.49
N LEU A 286 -21.79 25.84 -16.74
CA LEU A 286 -22.17 26.81 -15.71
C LEU A 286 -23.66 26.70 -15.35
N LEU A 287 -24.46 26.28 -16.31
CA LEU A 287 -25.86 25.94 -16.14
C LEU A 287 -26.19 24.73 -17.00
N ASN A 288 -26.79 23.71 -16.38
CA ASN A 288 -27.34 22.54 -17.06
C ASN A 288 -28.59 22.09 -16.29
N ALA A 289 -29.66 22.85 -16.46
CA ALA A 289 -30.92 22.62 -15.79
C ALA A 289 -32.05 23.18 -16.64
N LYS A 290 -33.15 22.42 -16.76
CA LYS A 290 -34.27 22.83 -17.61
C LYS A 290 -35.15 23.87 -16.96
N ASN A 291 -35.82 24.68 -17.79
CA ASN A 291 -36.85 25.64 -17.38
C ASN A 291 -36.36 26.79 -16.49
N ASN A 292 -35.10 27.23 -16.62
CA ASN A 292 -34.65 28.44 -15.94
C ASN A 292 -35.04 29.67 -16.74
N LYS A 293 -35.85 30.57 -16.17
CA LYS A 293 -36.22 31.81 -16.86
C LYS A 293 -34.97 32.61 -17.20
N ALA A 294 -34.91 33.19 -18.40
CA ALA A 294 -33.73 33.90 -18.88
C ALA A 294 -33.38 35.13 -18.02
N ASP A 295 -34.38 35.78 -17.44
CA ASP A 295 -34.22 36.88 -16.48
C ASP A 295 -34.07 36.41 -15.02
N GLY A 296 -34.06 35.10 -14.79
CA GLY A 296 -33.97 34.48 -13.47
C GLY A 296 -32.59 34.63 -12.84
N PHE A 297 -32.56 34.56 -11.50
CA PHE A 297 -31.33 34.69 -10.71
C PHE A 297 -30.23 33.70 -11.12
N PHE A 298 -30.57 32.42 -11.31
CA PHE A 298 -29.61 31.38 -11.70
C PHE A 298 -28.99 31.62 -13.07
N VAL A 299 -29.79 32.10 -14.04
CA VAL A 299 -29.28 32.40 -15.38
C VAL A 299 -28.37 33.63 -15.34
N ARG A 300 -28.74 34.69 -14.62
CA ARG A 300 -27.88 35.87 -14.43
C ARG A 300 -26.56 35.51 -13.75
N HIS A 301 -26.60 34.65 -12.74
CA HIS A 301 -25.38 34.15 -12.08
C HIS A 301 -24.50 33.37 -13.07
N ALA A 302 -25.08 32.45 -13.84
CA ALA A 302 -24.35 31.66 -14.83
C ALA A 302 -23.70 32.54 -15.92
N TYR A 303 -24.38 33.61 -16.37
CA TYR A 303 -23.77 34.59 -17.29
C TYR A 303 -22.63 35.39 -16.62
N SER A 304 -22.73 35.68 -15.33
CA SER A 304 -21.63 36.31 -14.60
C SER A 304 -20.40 35.40 -14.55
N GLU A 305 -20.59 34.12 -14.23
CA GLU A 305 -19.51 33.12 -14.25
C GLU A 305 -18.95 32.92 -15.66
N LEU A 306 -19.80 32.95 -16.69
CA LEU A 306 -19.40 32.86 -18.08
C LEU A 306 -18.42 33.98 -18.44
N ASN A 307 -18.78 35.22 -18.08
CA ASN A 307 -17.93 36.39 -18.32
C ASN A 307 -16.59 36.28 -17.60
N HIS A 308 -16.57 35.74 -16.39
CA HIS A 308 -15.33 35.53 -15.64
C HIS A 308 -14.42 34.49 -16.31
N VAL A 309 -14.98 33.36 -16.74
CA VAL A 309 -14.22 32.32 -17.46
C VAL A 309 -13.65 32.87 -18.76
N ILE A 310 -14.46 33.58 -19.55
CA ILE A 310 -14.03 34.24 -20.80
C ILE A 310 -12.88 35.22 -20.53
N ALA A 311 -13.00 36.08 -19.51
CA ALA A 311 -11.97 37.05 -19.17
C ALA A 311 -10.64 36.40 -18.77
N ILE A 312 -10.67 35.27 -18.05
CA ILE A 312 -9.47 34.50 -17.72
C ILE A 312 -8.80 33.98 -19.00
N LEU A 313 -9.58 33.37 -19.90
CA LEU A 313 -9.06 32.82 -21.15
C LEU A 313 -8.49 33.90 -22.07
N ASP A 314 -9.14 35.06 -22.16
CA ASP A 314 -8.64 36.21 -22.91
C ASP A 314 -7.35 36.76 -22.30
N GLY A 315 -7.26 36.85 -20.97
CA GLY A 315 -6.05 37.26 -20.25
C GLY A 315 -4.85 36.35 -20.55
N TRP A 316 -5.07 35.04 -20.55
CA TRP A 316 -4.02 34.07 -20.90
C TRP A 316 -3.56 34.22 -22.36
N LYS A 317 -4.48 34.40 -23.31
CA LYS A 317 -4.14 34.62 -24.73
C LYS A 317 -3.45 35.96 -24.99
N ALA A 318 -3.84 37.02 -24.30
CA ALA A 318 -3.17 38.31 -24.40
C ALA A 318 -1.71 38.23 -23.93
N THR A 319 -1.45 37.40 -22.91
CA THR A 319 -0.08 37.14 -22.40
C THR A 319 0.79 36.41 -23.43
N GLU A 320 0.21 35.53 -24.26
CA GLU A 320 0.95 34.81 -25.32
C GLU A 320 1.41 35.73 -26.46
N LYS A 321 0.58 36.69 -26.88
CA LYS A 321 0.95 37.67 -27.91
C LYS A 321 2.18 38.51 -27.54
N VAL A 322 2.32 38.88 -26.26
CA VAL A 322 3.47 39.67 -25.77
C VAL A 322 4.78 38.85 -25.77
N VAL A 323 4.68 37.52 -25.64
CA VAL A 323 5.83 36.61 -25.64
C VAL A 323 6.26 36.23 -27.07
N GLU A 324 5.35 36.20 -28.04
CA GLU A 324 5.71 36.04 -29.46
C GLU A 324 6.39 37.29 -30.04
N ASP A 325 5.91 38.50 -29.72
CA ASP A 325 6.52 39.75 -30.19
C ASP A 325 7.93 40.02 -29.61
N THR A 326 8.35 39.28 -28.58
CA THR A 326 9.70 39.37 -27.99
C THR A 326 10.67 38.27 -28.45
N LYS A 327 10.22 37.29 -29.24
CA LYS A 327 11.05 36.17 -29.73
C LYS A 327 11.61 36.33 -31.15
N ASP A 328 11.17 37.33 -31.92
CA ASP A 328 11.59 37.53 -33.31
C ASP A 328 12.61 38.69 -33.44
N ASN A 329 13.64 38.67 -32.58
CA ASN A 329 14.68 39.69 -32.55
C ASN A 329 16.03 39.19 -33.09
N THR A 330 15.99 38.51 -34.24
CA THR A 330 17.18 38.12 -35.01
C THR A 330 17.09 38.36 -36.52
N ASP A 331 15.96 38.84 -37.07
CA ASP A 331 15.85 39.14 -38.50
C ASP A 331 15.96 40.65 -38.78
N ALA A 332 17.20 41.14 -38.91
CA ALA A 332 17.52 42.53 -39.26
C ALA A 332 16.70 43.10 -40.45
N PRO A 333 16.38 42.33 -41.53
CA PRO A 333 15.50 42.79 -42.61
C PRO A 333 14.08 43.17 -42.18
N ALA A 334 13.49 42.45 -41.21
CA ALA A 334 12.14 42.72 -40.72
C ALA A 334 12.08 44.00 -39.89
N GLU A 335 13.08 44.25 -39.04
CA GLU A 335 13.20 45.52 -38.30
C GLU A 335 13.43 46.70 -39.24
N ILE A 336 14.29 46.57 -40.27
CA ILE A 336 14.51 47.64 -41.25
C ILE A 336 13.22 48.03 -41.97
N ARG A 337 12.32 47.08 -42.26
CA ARG A 337 10.99 47.39 -42.86
C ARG A 337 10.09 48.15 -41.89
N ARG A 338 10.06 47.77 -40.61
CA ARG A 338 9.27 48.47 -39.57
C ARG A 338 9.77 49.90 -39.37
N TYR A 339 11.08 50.11 -39.27
CA TYR A 339 11.67 51.45 -39.15
C TYR A 339 11.45 52.28 -40.41
N LYS A 340 11.43 51.68 -41.61
CA LYS A 340 11.11 52.40 -42.85
C LYS A 340 9.67 52.90 -42.84
N GLN A 341 8.74 52.08 -42.36
CA GLN A 341 7.34 52.46 -42.25
C GLN A 341 7.14 53.64 -41.29
N LEU A 342 7.84 53.66 -40.15
CA LEU A 342 7.82 54.81 -39.23
C LEU A 342 8.38 56.09 -39.86
N MET A 343 9.36 55.98 -40.76
CA MET A 343 9.90 57.12 -41.49
C MET A 343 8.91 57.62 -42.57
N ASP A 344 8.31 56.69 -43.31
CA ASP A 344 7.30 57.01 -44.34
C ASP A 344 6.04 57.63 -43.71
N ASP A 345 5.69 57.22 -42.48
CA ASP A 345 4.62 57.81 -41.66
C ASP A 345 5.01 59.15 -41.00
N GLY A 346 6.26 59.62 -41.22
CA GLY A 346 6.77 60.89 -40.70
C GLY A 346 7.02 60.93 -39.19
N ILE A 347 7.02 59.76 -38.54
CA ILE A 347 7.23 59.62 -37.08
C ILE A 347 8.71 59.76 -36.73
N ILE A 348 9.61 59.33 -37.62
CA ILE A 348 11.06 59.50 -37.50
C ILE A 348 11.63 60.17 -38.75
N THR A 349 12.78 60.82 -38.60
CA THR A 349 13.47 61.48 -39.71
C THR A 349 14.27 60.49 -40.55
N GLN A 350 14.57 60.87 -41.80
CA GLN A 350 15.39 60.07 -42.73
C GLN A 350 16.77 59.73 -42.14
N GLU A 351 17.34 60.64 -41.36
CA GLU A 351 18.67 60.50 -40.74
C GLU A 351 18.64 59.49 -39.59
N GLU A 352 17.59 59.51 -38.77
CA GLU A 352 17.37 58.54 -37.69
C GLU A 352 17.11 57.13 -38.24
N PHE A 353 16.36 57.04 -39.34
CA PHE A 353 16.15 55.78 -40.04
C PHE A 353 17.47 55.18 -40.57
N GLU A 354 18.28 55.96 -41.28
CA GLU A 354 19.54 55.47 -41.86
C GLU A 354 20.59 55.14 -40.78
N ALA A 355 20.62 55.88 -39.66
CA ALA A 355 21.48 55.55 -38.53
C ALA A 355 21.11 54.18 -37.92
N LYS A 356 19.80 53.92 -37.74
CA LYS A 356 19.33 52.64 -37.20
C LYS A 356 19.52 51.50 -38.18
N LYS A 357 19.28 51.72 -39.48
CA LYS A 357 19.51 50.74 -40.54
C LYS A 357 20.98 50.32 -40.64
N LYS A 358 21.93 51.24 -40.52
CA LYS A 358 23.37 50.90 -40.46
C LYS A 358 23.71 50.05 -39.24
N GLN A 359 23.17 50.42 -38.07
CA GLN A 359 23.34 49.65 -36.84
C GLN A 359 22.80 48.21 -37.01
N LEU A 360 21.65 48.05 -37.65
CA LEU A 360 21.01 46.74 -37.89
C LEU A 360 21.72 45.91 -38.98
N LEU A 361 22.39 46.54 -39.94
CA LEU A 361 23.20 45.87 -40.96
C LEU A 361 24.66 45.62 -40.54
N GLY A 362 25.08 46.15 -39.38
CA GLY A 362 26.44 46.01 -38.86
C GLY A 362 27.52 46.75 -39.68
N LEU A 363 27.16 47.89 -40.29
CA LEU A 363 28.01 48.69 -41.21
C LEU A 363 28.50 50.01 -40.62
#